data_AF-A0A238FBJ5-F1
#
_entry.id   AF-A0A238FBJ5-F1
#
_cell.length_a   1.000
_cell.length_b   1.000
_cell.length_c   1.000
_cell.angle_alpha   90.00
_cell.angle_beta   90.00
_cell.angle_gamma   90.00
#
_symmetry.space_group_name_H-M   'P 1'
#
loop_
_entity.id
_entity.type
_entity.pdbx_description
1 polymer ?
#
loop_
_entity_poly.entity_id
_entity_poly.type
_entity_poly.pdbx_seq_one_letter_code
_entity_poly.pdbx_strand_id
1 'polypeptide(L)'
;MWVYFGTTMAAFVIALATLYGGHSGMPWYALVVATLIALIELPVLSLMSAITGFRTSGSTLFQMLGSAIVPGNARANRYFRLYSTNSVSQGSLMVKDLKLGQYTKMVQGAGTLLGSILNLIVMNSIVNSQREILLSVEGSNLWSGNVVQTYNTQFSFTTGHLSR
;
A
#
# COMPACT_ATOMS: atom_id res chain seq x y z
N MET A 1 -8.88 4.52 -7.50
CA MET A 1 -10.37 4.48 -7.41
C MET A 1 -10.93 3.33 -8.24
N TRP A 2 -10.71 3.30 -9.56
CA TRP A 2 -11.20 2.24 -10.46
C TRP A 2 -10.79 0.81 -10.08
N VAL A 3 -9.53 0.60 -9.67
CA VAL A 3 -9.05 -0.74 -9.26
C VAL A 3 -9.77 -1.23 -8.01
N TYR A 4 -10.02 -0.38 -7.01
CA TYR A 4 -10.74 -0.74 -5.79
C TYR A 4 -12.21 -1.07 -6.05
N PHE A 5 -12.84 -0.35 -6.98
CA PHE A 5 -14.19 -0.65 -7.42
C PHE A 5 -14.24 -1.99 -8.17
N GLY A 6 -13.30 -2.22 -9.08
CA GLY A 6 -13.18 -3.48 -9.83
C GLY A 6 -12.94 -4.69 -8.93
N THR A 7 -12.06 -4.58 -7.93
CA THR A 7 -11.81 -5.68 -6.97
C THR A 7 -13.02 -5.95 -6.08
N THR A 8 -13.75 -4.92 -5.66
CA THR A 8 -14.99 -5.09 -4.89
C THR A 8 -16.08 -5.80 -5.70
N MET A 9 -16.25 -5.42 -6.97
CA MET A 9 -17.20 -6.09 -7.87
C MET A 9 -16.81 -7.54 -8.17
N ALA A 10 -15.53 -7.81 -8.44
CA ALA A 10 -15.04 -9.17 -8.64
C ALA A 10 -15.26 -10.04 -7.38
N ALA A 11 -14.95 -9.52 -6.20
CA ALA A 11 -15.19 -10.21 -4.93
C ALA A 11 -16.68 -10.49 -4.69
N PHE A 12 -17.56 -9.56 -5.05
CA PHE A 12 -19.01 -9.74 -4.96
C PHE A 12 -19.52 -10.85 -5.88
N VAL A 13 -19.04 -10.91 -7.12
CA VAL A 13 -19.38 -11.99 -8.08
C VAL A 13 -18.91 -13.35 -7.56
N ILE A 14 -17.68 -13.44 -7.03
CA ILE A 14 -17.14 -14.68 -6.45
C ILE A 14 -17.95 -15.09 -5.21
N ALA A 15 -18.35 -14.13 -4.38
CA ALA A 15 -19.17 -14.39 -3.20
C ALA A 15 -20.56 -14.94 -3.60
N LEU A 16 -21.19 -14.39 -4.64
CA LEU A 16 -22.44 -14.93 -5.19
C LEU A 16 -22.26 -16.33 -5.77
N ALA A 17 -21.20 -16.58 -6.55
CA ALA A 17 -20.90 -17.90 -7.10
C ALA A 17 -20.71 -18.95 -5.99
N THR A 18 -20.03 -18.58 -4.91
CA THR A 18 -19.82 -19.45 -3.74
C THR A 18 -21.12 -19.70 -2.98
N LEU A 19 -22.01 -18.69 -2.89
CA LEU A 19 -23.31 -18.81 -2.23
C LEU A 19 -24.21 -19.86 -2.91
N TYR A 20 -24.25 -19.82 -4.25
CA TYR A 20 -25.03 -20.73 -5.07
C TYR A 20 -24.38 -22.11 -5.20
N GLY A 21 -23.05 -22.19 -5.36
CA GLY A 21 -22.32 -23.46 -5.38
C GLY A 21 -22.36 -24.20 -4.03
N GLY A 22 -22.35 -23.46 -2.92
CA GLY A 22 -22.38 -24.00 -1.56
C GLY A 22 -23.75 -24.43 -1.06
N HIS A 23 -24.82 -24.35 -1.87
CA HIS A 23 -26.20 -24.70 -1.48
C HIS A 23 -26.61 -24.08 -0.13
N SER A 24 -26.24 -22.81 0.09
CA SER A 24 -26.40 -22.11 1.37
C SER A 24 -27.87 -21.93 1.78
N GLY A 25 -28.79 -21.92 0.81
CA GLY A 25 -30.20 -21.58 1.04
C GLY A 25 -30.42 -20.12 1.41
N MET A 26 -29.38 -19.28 1.25
CA MET A 26 -29.40 -17.84 1.46
C MET A 26 -29.74 -17.14 0.14
N PRO A 27 -30.73 -16.22 0.12
CA PRO A 27 -31.06 -15.47 -1.08
C PRO A 27 -30.02 -14.38 -1.36
N TRP A 28 -29.84 -14.01 -2.64
CA TRP A 28 -28.82 -13.05 -3.08
C TRP A 28 -28.93 -11.68 -2.41
N TYR A 29 -30.16 -11.22 -2.12
CA TYR A 29 -30.38 -9.92 -1.45
C TYR A 29 -29.78 -9.89 -0.04
N ALA A 30 -29.73 -11.03 0.64
CA ALA A 30 -29.17 -11.09 2.00
C ALA A 30 -27.65 -10.86 2.00
N LEU A 31 -26.96 -11.13 0.88
CA LEU A 31 -25.54 -10.85 0.71
C LEU A 31 -25.28 -9.35 0.48
N VAL A 32 -26.19 -8.66 -0.22
CA VAL A 32 -26.17 -7.20 -0.35
C VAL A 32 -26.40 -6.56 1.02
N VAL A 33 -27.42 -6.99 1.75
CA VAL A 33 -27.72 -6.49 3.09
C VAL A 33 -26.57 -6.74 4.06
N ALA A 34 -25.94 -7.92 4.01
CA ALA A 34 -24.73 -8.23 4.77
C ALA A 34 -23.61 -7.22 4.52
N THR A 35 -23.37 -6.87 3.25
CA THR A 35 -22.33 -5.92 2.84
C THR A 35 -22.65 -4.50 3.31
N LEU A 36 -23.92 -4.07 3.24
CA LEU A 36 -24.36 -2.75 3.72
C LEU A 36 -24.24 -2.62 5.24
N ILE A 37 -24.67 -3.65 5.98
CA ILE A 37 -24.54 -3.67 7.45
C ILE A 37 -23.05 -3.66 7.84
N ALA A 38 -22.20 -4.44 7.15
CA ALA A 38 -20.76 -4.41 7.36
C ALA A 38 -20.15 -3.02 7.11
N LEU A 39 -20.65 -2.28 6.10
CA LEU A 39 -20.19 -0.92 5.81
C LEU A 39 -20.54 0.07 6.94
N ILE A 40 -21.71 -0.07 7.56
CA ILE A 40 -22.13 0.76 8.69
C ILE A 40 -21.38 0.40 9.98
N GLU A 41 -21.13 -0.90 10.21
CA GLU A 41 -20.47 -1.39 11.42
C GLU A 41 -18.95 -1.20 11.41
N LEU A 42 -18.33 -1.14 10.21
CA LEU A 42 -16.89 -0.91 10.02
C LEU A 42 -16.35 0.30 10.81
N PRO A 43 -16.89 1.53 10.68
CA PRO A 43 -16.38 2.68 11.41
C PRO A 43 -16.56 2.52 12.93
N VAL A 44 -17.66 1.93 13.38
CA VAL A 44 -17.94 1.71 14.81
C VAL A 44 -16.89 0.79 15.43
N LEU A 45 -16.67 -0.38 14.83
CA LEU A 45 -15.70 -1.35 15.35
C LEU A 45 -14.26 -0.87 15.20
N SER A 46 -13.94 -0.19 14.11
CA SER A 46 -12.59 0.35 13.89
C SER A 46 -12.26 1.45 14.90
N LEU A 47 -13.22 2.32 15.22
CA LEU A 47 -13.05 3.37 16.24
C LEU A 47 -12.96 2.78 17.65
N MET A 48 -13.82 1.81 17.98
CA MET A 48 -13.79 1.10 19.26
C MET A 48 -12.43 0.44 19.48
N SER A 49 -11.90 -0.28 18.48
CA SER A 49 -10.58 -0.90 18.58
C SER A 49 -9.43 0.11 18.59
N ALA A 50 -9.60 1.29 18.00
CA ALA A 50 -8.60 2.36 18.05
C ALA A 50 -8.52 3.02 19.43
N ILE A 51 -9.66 3.19 20.12
CA ILE A 51 -9.72 3.82 21.45
C ILE A 51 -9.34 2.83 22.55
N THR A 52 -9.91 1.62 22.52
CA THR A 52 -9.74 0.62 23.60
C THR A 52 -8.44 -0.18 23.48
N GLY A 53 -7.81 -0.20 22.31
CA GLY A 53 -6.62 -1.01 22.04
C GLY A 53 -6.88 -2.51 21.89
N PHE A 54 -8.10 -3.00 22.17
CA PHE A 54 -8.47 -4.40 22.00
C PHE A 54 -9.22 -4.62 20.67
N ARG A 55 -8.97 -5.77 20.03
CA ARG A 55 -9.69 -6.18 18.82
C ARG A 55 -11.03 -6.79 19.22
N THR A 56 -12.11 -6.04 19.00
CA THR A 56 -13.47 -6.53 19.20
C THR A 56 -13.99 -7.15 17.91
N SER A 57 -14.49 -8.38 18.00
CA SER A 57 -15.08 -9.08 16.86
C SER A 57 -16.60 -8.87 16.83
N GLY A 58 -17.13 -8.13 15.84
CA GLY A 58 -18.58 -7.91 15.62
C GLY A 58 -19.38 -9.17 15.25
N SER A 59 -18.72 -10.32 15.28
CA SER A 59 -19.23 -11.59 14.81
C SER A 59 -20.56 -12.01 15.49
N THR A 60 -20.78 -11.63 16.76
CA THR A 60 -22.03 -11.92 17.48
C THR A 60 -23.19 -11.07 16.96
N LEU A 61 -22.96 -9.78 16.70
CA LEU A 61 -23.97 -8.87 16.13
C LEU A 61 -24.39 -9.34 14.73
N PHE A 62 -23.43 -9.73 13.90
CA PHE A 62 -23.74 -10.29 12.58
C PHE A 62 -24.55 -11.59 12.64
N GLN A 63 -24.37 -12.44 13.65
CA GLN A 63 -25.22 -13.62 13.82
C GLN A 63 -26.63 -13.27 14.25
N MET A 64 -26.80 -12.26 15.11
CA MET A 64 -28.11 -11.79 15.55
C MET A 64 -28.89 -11.20 14.37
N LEU A 65 -28.24 -10.34 13.58
CA LEU A 65 -28.81 -9.74 12.38
C LEU A 65 -29.04 -10.77 11.27
N GLY A 66 -28.10 -11.70 11.05
CA GLY A 66 -28.24 -12.76 10.06
C GLY A 66 -29.39 -13.72 10.36
N SER A 67 -29.58 -14.09 11.63
CA SER A 67 -30.74 -14.88 12.08
C SER A 67 -32.07 -14.14 11.88
N ALA A 68 -32.09 -12.82 12.04
CA ALA A 68 -33.29 -12.01 11.83
C ALA A 68 -33.67 -11.87 10.34
N ILE A 69 -32.66 -11.79 9.46
CA ILE A 69 -32.88 -11.66 8.01
C ILE A 69 -33.26 -12.99 7.36
N VAL A 70 -32.62 -14.10 7.77
CA VAL A 70 -32.92 -15.44 7.26
C VAL A 70 -33.27 -16.37 8.43
N PRO A 71 -34.53 -16.33 8.91
CA PRO A 71 -34.95 -17.17 10.02
C PRO A 71 -34.95 -18.65 9.63
N GLY A 72 -34.54 -19.51 10.57
CA GLY A 72 -34.65 -20.97 10.44
C GLY A 72 -33.53 -21.66 9.65
N ASN A 73 -32.60 -20.92 9.02
CA ASN A 73 -31.48 -21.52 8.29
C ASN A 73 -30.12 -21.18 8.93
N ALA A 74 -29.60 -22.11 9.74
CA ALA A 74 -28.30 -21.98 10.40
C ALA A 74 -27.12 -21.90 9.41
N ARG A 75 -27.24 -22.50 8.21
CA ARG A 75 -26.19 -22.43 7.18
C ARG A 75 -26.11 -21.03 6.59
N ALA A 76 -27.25 -20.46 6.22
CA ALA A 76 -27.35 -19.09 5.73
C ALA A 76 -26.79 -18.07 6.74
N ASN A 77 -27.12 -18.22 8.03
CA ASN A 77 -26.61 -17.34 9.08
C ASN A 77 -25.07 -17.40 9.22
N ARG A 78 -24.48 -18.59 9.07
CA ARG A 78 -23.01 -18.73 9.10
C ARG A 78 -22.36 -18.02 7.90
N TYR A 79 -22.91 -18.13 6.69
CA TYR A 79 -22.42 -17.41 5.52
C TYR A 79 -22.59 -15.89 5.67
N PHE A 80 -23.72 -15.43 6.19
CA PHE A 80 -23.98 -14.01 6.49
C PHE A 80 -22.92 -13.44 7.45
N ARG A 81 -22.68 -14.14 8.58
CA ARG A 81 -21.61 -13.78 9.53
C ARG A 81 -20.25 -13.80 8.84
N LEU A 82 -19.94 -14.84 8.07
CA LEU A 82 -18.63 -15.00 7.43
C LEU A 82 -18.31 -13.82 6.51
N TYR A 83 -19.20 -13.48 5.59
CA TYR A 83 -18.97 -12.38 4.65
C TYR A 83 -18.91 -11.02 5.36
N SER A 84 -19.81 -10.77 6.33
CA SER A 84 -19.83 -9.49 7.06
C SER A 84 -18.58 -9.28 7.92
N THR A 85 -18.20 -10.30 8.69
CA THR A 85 -17.04 -10.19 9.61
C THR A 85 -15.72 -10.09 8.84
N ASN A 86 -15.56 -10.83 7.74
CA ASN A 86 -14.37 -10.72 6.90
C ASN A 86 -14.30 -9.36 6.19
N SER A 87 -15.42 -8.87 5.67
CA SER A 87 -15.49 -7.55 5.04
C SER A 87 -15.06 -6.43 6.00
N VAL A 88 -15.56 -6.44 7.25
CA VAL A 88 -15.12 -5.49 8.28
C VAL A 88 -13.63 -5.62 8.60
N SER A 89 -13.11 -6.84 8.73
CA SER A 89 -11.70 -7.05 9.05
C SER A 89 -10.78 -6.50 7.95
N GLN A 90 -11.13 -6.74 6.68
CA GLN A 90 -10.38 -6.21 5.53
C GLN A 90 -10.51 -4.69 5.42
N GLY A 91 -11.71 -4.15 5.64
CA GLY A 91 -11.95 -2.71 5.65
C GLY A 91 -11.17 -1.99 6.75
N SER A 92 -11.12 -2.57 7.95
CA SER A 92 -10.34 -2.01 9.08
C SER A 92 -8.84 -2.00 8.79
N LEU A 93 -8.32 -3.01 8.09
CA LEU A 93 -6.93 -3.04 7.64
C LEU A 93 -6.66 -1.93 6.61
N MET A 94 -7.54 -1.79 5.61
CA MET A 94 -7.42 -0.75 4.59
C MET A 94 -7.45 0.68 5.18
N VAL A 95 -8.25 0.92 6.22
CA VAL A 95 -8.26 2.21 6.96
C VAL A 95 -6.92 2.46 7.65
N LYS A 96 -6.32 1.43 8.25
CA LYS A 96 -4.99 1.55 8.87
C LYS A 96 -3.92 1.87 7.84
N ASP A 97 -3.96 1.19 6.69
CA ASP A 97 -3.01 1.42 5.60
C ASP A 97 -3.17 2.82 5.01
N LEU A 98 -4.39 3.33 4.89
CA LEU A 98 -4.64 4.69 4.42
C LEU A 98 -4.04 5.73 5.37
N LYS A 99 -4.18 5.50 6.68
CA LYS A 99 -3.58 6.36 7.71
C LYS A 99 -2.06 6.30 7.65
N LEU A 100 -1.47 5.10 7.52
CA LEU A 100 -0.03 4.93 7.36
C LEU A 100 0.48 5.62 6.09
N GLY A 101 -0.23 5.50 4.98
CA GLY A 101 0.13 6.13 3.71
C GLY A 101 0.17 7.66 3.79
N GLN A 102 -0.71 8.28 4.58
CA GLN A 102 -0.63 9.72 4.85
C GLN A 102 0.61 10.07 5.68
N TYR A 103 0.94 9.28 6.71
CA TYR A 103 2.17 9.49 7.49
C TYR A 103 3.42 9.35 6.63
N THR A 104 3.49 8.35 5.76
CA THR A 104 4.64 8.14 4.86
C THR A 104 4.82 9.32 3.90
N LYS A 105 3.74 9.89 3.37
CA LYS A 105 3.83 11.09 2.51
C LYS A 105 4.46 12.28 3.23
N MET A 106 4.12 12.49 4.50
CA MET A 106 4.71 13.59 5.29
C MET A 106 6.21 13.38 5.53
N VAL A 107 6.62 12.15 5.86
CA VAL A 107 8.03 11.81 6.08
C VAL A 107 8.84 11.91 4.78
N GLN A 108 8.29 11.41 3.67
CA GLN A 108 8.94 11.50 2.35
C GLN A 108 9.13 12.96 1.93
N GLY A 109 8.11 13.81 2.11
CA GLY A 109 8.21 15.24 1.83
C GLY A 109 9.30 15.92 2.65
N ALA A 110 9.36 15.65 3.96
CA ALA A 110 10.42 16.17 4.82
C ALA A 110 11.82 15.68 4.38
N GLY A 111 11.95 14.41 4.01
CA GLY A 111 13.20 13.84 3.49
C GLY A 111 13.65 14.48 2.17
N THR A 112 12.73 14.74 1.24
CA THR A 112 13.04 15.41 -0.03
C THR A 112 13.49 16.86 0.20
N LEU A 113 12.85 17.59 1.12
CA LEU A 113 13.25 18.96 1.46
C LEU A 113 14.66 19.01 2.06
N LEU A 114 14.95 18.15 3.04
CA LEU A 114 16.28 18.05 3.63
C LEU A 114 17.35 17.66 2.58
N GLY A 115 17.05 16.69 1.73
CA GLY A 115 17.95 16.28 0.64
C GLY A 115 18.22 17.40 -0.37
N SER A 116 17.19 18.19 -0.72
CA SER A 116 17.33 19.33 -1.63
C SER A 116 18.21 20.44 -1.03
N ILE A 117 18.05 20.76 0.25
CA ILE A 117 18.89 21.75 0.95
C ILE A 117 20.35 21.29 0.99
N LEU A 118 20.59 20.03 1.38
CA LEU A 118 21.94 19.46 1.41
C LEU A 118 22.59 19.47 0.02
N ASN A 119 21.82 19.18 -1.04
CA ASN A 119 22.31 19.25 -2.41
C ASN A 119 22.79 20.68 -2.77
N LEU A 120 22.02 21.72 -2.42
CA LEU A 120 22.41 23.11 -2.65
C LEU A 120 23.65 23.52 -1.83
N ILE A 121 23.77 23.05 -0.60
CA ILE A 121 24.95 23.31 0.25
C ILE A 121 26.20 22.66 -0.37
N VAL A 122 26.10 21.40 -0.79
CA VAL A 122 27.20 20.69 -1.46
C VAL A 122 27.55 21.38 -2.77
N MET A 123 26.56 21.81 -3.56
CA MET A 123 26.79 22.55 -4.81
C MET A 123 27.56 23.86 -4.54
N ASN A 124 27.14 24.66 -3.57
CA ASN A 124 27.87 25.88 -3.20
C ASN A 124 29.28 25.58 -2.68
N SER A 125 29.47 24.50 -1.92
CA SER A 125 30.78 24.07 -1.44
C SER A 125 31.71 23.68 -2.59
N ILE A 126 31.22 22.92 -3.57
CA ILE A 126 32.01 22.51 -4.74
C ILE A 126 32.37 23.73 -5.60
N VAL A 127 31.40 24.60 -5.87
CA VAL A 127 31.62 25.82 -6.68
C VAL A 127 32.64 26.75 -6.04
N ASN A 128 32.61 26.94 -4.72
CA ASN A 128 33.61 27.74 -4.02
C ASN A 128 35.00 27.08 -4.01
N SER A 129 35.08 25.77 -3.78
CA SER A 129 36.36 25.04 -3.75
C SER A 129 36.99 24.82 -5.12
N GLN A 130 36.21 24.87 -6.21
CA GLN A 130 36.68 24.73 -7.60
C GLN A 130 36.61 26.06 -8.37
N ARG A 131 36.43 27.19 -7.66
CA ARG A 131 36.22 28.53 -8.27
C ARG A 131 37.37 28.97 -9.18
N GLU A 132 38.60 28.67 -8.80
CA GLU A 132 39.79 29.02 -9.61
C GLU A 132 39.89 28.21 -10.91
N ILE A 133 39.37 26.97 -10.91
CA ILE A 133 39.32 26.09 -12.09
C ILE A 133 38.18 26.50 -13.03
N LEU A 134 37.06 27.01 -12.49
CA LEU A 134 35.93 27.49 -13.29
C LEU A 134 36.19 28.84 -13.98
N LEU A 135 37.23 29.58 -13.55
CA LEU A 135 37.66 30.85 -14.14
C LEU A 135 38.88 30.70 -15.08
N SER A 136 39.50 29.52 -15.15
CA SER A 136 40.60 29.25 -16.07
C SER A 136 40.11 28.71 -17.41
N VAL A 137 40.74 29.12 -18.52
CA VAL A 137 40.40 28.65 -19.88
C VAL A 137 40.77 27.18 -20.11
N GLU A 138 41.56 26.57 -19.21
CA GLU A 138 42.10 25.21 -19.40
C GLU A 138 41.28 24.09 -18.73
N GLY A 139 40.42 24.38 -17.74
CA GLY A 139 39.58 23.36 -17.06
C GLY A 139 40.36 22.26 -16.32
N SER A 140 39.75 21.56 -15.35
CA SER A 140 40.40 20.44 -14.66
C SER A 140 40.05 19.09 -15.28
N ASN A 141 41.06 18.21 -15.36
CA ASN A 141 40.93 16.82 -15.82
C ASN A 141 39.94 15.96 -15.00
N LEU A 142 39.42 16.48 -13.88
CA LEU A 142 38.50 15.78 -12.99
C LEU A 142 37.04 15.77 -13.52
N TRP A 143 36.68 16.76 -14.34
CA TRP A 143 35.30 16.93 -14.88
C TRP A 143 35.19 16.62 -16.38
N SER A 144 36.31 16.65 -17.12
CA SER A 144 36.40 15.98 -18.41
C SER A 144 36.44 14.48 -18.15
N GLY A 145 35.62 13.66 -18.82
CA GLY A 145 35.57 12.19 -18.65
C GLY A 145 36.88 11.40 -18.89
N ASN A 146 38.03 12.07 -18.95
CA ASN A 146 39.38 11.54 -19.05
C ASN A 146 39.73 10.57 -17.91
N VAL A 147 39.27 10.81 -16.67
CA VAL A 147 39.48 9.86 -15.56
C VAL A 147 38.73 8.54 -15.81
N VAL A 148 37.50 8.61 -16.33
CA VAL A 148 36.69 7.43 -16.69
C VAL A 148 37.25 6.71 -17.92
N GLN A 149 37.77 7.45 -18.92
CA GLN A 149 38.48 6.86 -20.05
C GLN A 149 39.81 6.21 -19.64
N THR A 150 40.51 6.73 -18.64
CA THR A 150 41.75 6.11 -18.12
C THR A 150 41.45 4.78 -17.43
N TYR A 151 40.38 4.68 -16.63
CA TYR A 151 39.95 3.39 -16.07
C TYR A 151 39.53 2.38 -17.16
N ASN A 152 38.78 2.82 -18.17
CA ASN A 152 38.35 1.94 -19.27
C ASN A 152 39.52 1.47 -20.15
N THR A 153 40.48 2.35 -20.44
CA THR A 153 41.68 1.98 -21.21
C THR A 153 42.56 1.03 -20.39
N GLN A 154 42.75 1.27 -19.10
CA GLN A 154 43.57 0.41 -18.23
C GLN A 154 42.97 -1.00 -18.02
N PHE A 155 41.63 -1.11 -17.95
CA PHE A 155 40.94 -2.40 -17.89
C PHE A 155 41.06 -3.19 -19.20
N SER A 156 41.01 -2.51 -20.35
CA SER A 156 41.20 -3.15 -21.67
C SER A 156 42.61 -3.74 -21.85
N PHE A 157 43.65 -3.06 -21.34
CA PHE A 157 45.03 -3.54 -21.39
C PHE A 157 45.31 -4.73 -20.45
N THR A 158 44.68 -4.79 -19.29
CA THR A 158 44.81 -5.90 -18.33
C THR A 158 44.03 -7.14 -18.80
N THR A 159 42.86 -6.97 -19.40
CA THR A 159 42.08 -8.09 -19.96
C THR A 159 42.73 -8.67 -21.22
N GLY A 160 43.37 -7.85 -22.05
CA GLY A 160 44.11 -8.31 -23.24
C GLY A 160 45.43 -9.05 -22.95
N HIS A 161 46.00 -8.90 -21.74
CA HIS A 161 47.14 -9.71 -21.29
C HIS A 161 46.74 -11.08 -20.74
N LEU A 162 45.46 -11.30 -20.41
CA LEU A 162 44.93 -12.57 -19.89
C LEU A 162 44.31 -13.46 -21.00
N SER A 163 44.18 -12.95 -22.22
CA SER A 163 43.58 -13.64 -23.37
C SER A 163 44.59 -14.07 -24.44
N ARG A 164 45.88 -14.20 -24.10
CA ARG A 164 46.93 -14.77 -24.95
C ARG A 164 47.64 -15.90 -24.23
#